data_AF-C7M2C9-F1
#
_entry.id   AF-C7M2C9-F1
#
_cell.length_a   1.000
_cell.length_b   1.000
_cell.length_c   1.000
_cell.angle_alpha   90.00
_cell.angle_beta   90.00
_cell.angle_gamma   90.00
#
_symmetry.space_group_name_H-M   'P 1'
#
loop_
_entity.id
_entity.type
_entity.pdbx_description
1 polymer ?
#
loop_
_entity_poly.entity_id
_entity_poly.type
_entity_poly.pdbx_seq_one_letter_code
_entity_poly.pdbx_strand_id
1 'polypeptide(L)' 'MRDLGNTVSEVIRRVESGERLTVTVDRRPVAEIVPLRRRRTVSATEAVAIASRHPADRGLLREVRSLLSDTTDDL' A
#
# COMPACT_ATOMS: atom_id res chain seq x y z
N MET A 1 -2.45 34.91 13.66
CA MET A 1 -2.89 33.99 12.58
C MET A 1 -1.99 32.78 12.69
N ARG A 2 -2.46 31.68 13.30
CA ARG A 2 -1.63 30.49 13.56
C ARG A 2 -1.69 29.60 12.31
N ASP A 3 -0.50 29.35 11.80
CA ASP A 3 -0.20 28.76 10.50
C ASP A 3 -0.93 27.45 10.18
N LEU A 4 -1.51 27.42 8.99
CA LEU A 4 -1.91 26.18 8.30
C LEU A 4 -0.71 25.22 8.18
N GLY A 5 0.52 25.75 8.05
CA GLY A 5 1.76 24.97 7.95
C GLY A 5 2.13 24.17 9.21
N ASN A 6 1.76 24.65 10.40
CA ASN A 6 2.00 23.89 11.63
C ASN A 6 1.10 22.65 11.69
N THR A 7 -0.10 22.74 11.13
CA THR A 7 -1.06 21.62 11.06
C THR A 7 -0.58 20.54 10.09
N VAL A 8 -0.01 20.92 8.94
CA VAL A 8 0.50 19.96 7.95
C VAL A 8 1.63 19.11 8.53
N SER A 9 2.61 19.73 9.20
CA SER A 9 3.74 19.00 9.78
C SER A 9 3.30 17.96 10.81
N GLU A 10 2.31 18.31 11.64
CA GLU A 10 1.73 17.37 12.61
C GLU A 10 0.97 16.22 11.93
N VAL A 11 0.18 16.53 10.90
CA VAL A 11 -0.54 15.54 10.09
C VAL A 11 0.44 14.54 9.45
N ILE A 12 1.52 15.04 8.84
CA ILE A 12 2.52 14.17 8.21
C ILE A 12 3.21 13.29 9.25
N ARG A 13 3.64 13.83 10.39
CA ARG A 13 4.29 13.04 11.46
C ARG A 13 3.39 11.92 11.99
N ARG A 14 2.08 12.16 12.09
CA ARG A 14 1.09 11.14 12.46
C ARG A 14 0.96 10.05 11.39
N VAL A 15 0.93 10.43 10.13
CA VAL A 15 0.92 9.47 9.02
C VAL A 15 2.22 8.66 9.01
N GLU A 16 3.37 9.29 9.22
CA GLU A 16 4.67 8.60 9.30
C GLU A 16 4.73 7.56 10.44
N SER A 17 3.99 7.76 11.54
CA SER A 17 3.92 6.78 12.63
C SER A 17 3.00 5.58 12.32
N GLY A 18 2.29 5.59 11.19
CA GLY A 18 1.40 4.50 10.77
C GLY A 18 -0.07 4.87 10.69
N GLU A 19 -0.46 6.09 11.12
CA GLU A 19 -1.85 6.52 11.14
C GLU A 19 -2.39 6.76 9.72
N ARG A 20 -3.67 6.44 9.50
CA ARG A 20 -4.39 6.73 8.26
C ARG A 20 -5.39 7.83 8.51
N LEU A 21 -5.41 8.84 7.66
CA LEU A 21 -6.24 10.03 7.84
C LEU A 21 -7.11 10.26 6.61
N THR A 22 -8.40 10.54 6.82
CA THR A 22 -9.34 10.90 5.75
C THR A 22 -9.44 12.42 5.62
N VAL A 23 -9.19 12.92 4.42
CA VAL A 23 -9.37 14.34 4.06
C VAL A 23 -10.80 14.54 3.56
N THR A 24 -11.47 15.53 4.13
CA THR A 24 -12.88 15.81 3.88
C THR A 24 -13.05 17.26 3.45
N VAL A 25 -13.85 17.50 2.41
CA VAL A 25 -14.28 18.84 1.97
C VAL A 25 -15.80 18.88 2.05
N ASP A 26 -16.37 19.87 2.71
CA ASP A 26 -17.83 20.00 2.91
C ASP A 26 -18.51 18.72 3.42
N ARG A 27 -17.89 18.06 4.41
CA ARG A 27 -18.32 16.77 5.00
C ARG A 27 -18.32 15.58 4.02
N ARG A 28 -17.76 15.74 2.82
CA ARG A 28 -17.57 14.68 1.84
C ARG A 28 -16.10 14.22 1.85
N PRO A 29 -15.82 12.92 2.01
CA PRO A 29 -14.46 12.39 1.92
C PRO A 29 -13.96 12.55 0.48
N VAL A 30 -12.74 13.09 0.32
CA VAL A 30 -12.13 13.36 -0.99
C VAL A 30 -10.78 12.67 -1.17
N ALA A 31 -10.07 12.36 -0.09
CA ALA A 31 -8.79 11.66 -0.15
C ALA A 31 -8.47 10.94 1.16
N GLU A 32 -7.49 10.05 1.11
CA GLU A 32 -6.85 9.43 2.27
C GLU A 32 -5.36 9.72 2.23
N ILE A 33 -4.77 10.08 3.37
CA ILE A 33 -3.33 10.21 3.55
C ILE A 33 -2.88 8.98 4.33
N VAL A 34 -2.05 8.16 3.69
CA VAL A 34 -1.55 6.89 4.24
C VAL A 34 -0.03 6.86 4.21
N PRO A 35 0.62 6.18 5.17
CA PRO A 35 2.05 5.99 5.13
C PRO A 35 2.43 5.13 3.93
N LEU A 36 3.40 5.62 3.16
CA LEU A 36 3.94 4.86 2.04
C LEU A 36 4.60 3.59 2.57
N ARG A 37 4.25 2.46 1.95
CA ARG A 37 4.90 1.18 2.23
C ARG A 37 6.34 1.28 1.74
N ARG A 38 7.30 1.33 2.67
CA ARG A 38 8.71 1.14 2.31
C ARG A 38 8.87 -0.28 1.80
N ARG A 39 9.20 -0.43 0.51
CA ARG A 39 9.53 -1.72 -0.07
C ARG A 39 10.81 -2.19 0.61
N ARG A 40 10.70 -3.18 1.48
CA ARG A 40 11.86 -3.82 2.10
C ARG A 40 12.45 -4.79 1.08
N THR A 41 13.71 -4.57 0.72
CA THR A 41 14.49 -5.60 0.03
C THR A 41 14.80 -6.69 1.04
N VAL A 42 14.44 -7.92 0.69
CA VAL A 42 14.72 -9.12 1.48
C VAL A 42 15.52 -10.09 0.63
N SER A 43 16.32 -10.96 1.25
CA SER A 43 17.03 -12.00 0.52
C SER A 43 16.05 -13.00 -0.10
N ALA A 44 16.47 -13.74 -1.13
CA ALA A 44 15.65 -14.79 -1.72
C ALA A 44 15.21 -15.82 -0.67
N THR A 45 16.11 -16.21 0.23
CA THR A 45 15.80 -17.14 1.33
C THR A 45 14.74 -16.60 2.27
N GLU A 46 14.82 -15.31 2.63
CA GLU A 46 13.82 -14.66 3.48
C GLU A 46 12.48 -14.49 2.77
N ALA A 47 12.48 -14.18 1.47
CA ALA A 47 11.27 -14.12 0.66
C ALA A 47 10.53 -15.46 0.64
N VAL A 48 11.25 -16.57 0.41
CA VAL A 48 10.68 -17.92 0.47
C VAL A 48 10.11 -18.21 1.86
N ALA A 49 10.84 -17.90 2.93
CA ALA A 49 10.38 -18.12 4.30
C ALA A 49 9.10 -17.32 4.63
N ILE A 50 8.98 -16.07 4.17
CA ILE A 50 7.78 -15.24 4.34
C ILE A 50 6.61 -15.84 3.55
N ALA A 51 6.84 -16.22 2.29
CA ALA A 51 5.82 -16.79 1.43
C ALA A 51 5.29 -18.14 1.95
N SER A 52 6.16 -19.00 2.50
CA SER A 52 5.75 -20.27 3.09
C SER A 52 4.89 -20.11 4.35
N ARG A 53 4.99 -18.98 5.08
CA ARG A 53 4.15 -18.69 6.25
C ARG A 53 2.74 -18.23 5.89
N HIS A 54 2.57 -17.68 4.69
CA HIS A 54 1.30 -17.17 4.19
C HIS A 54 1.06 -17.72 2.78
N PRO A 55 0.88 -19.05 2.65
CA PRO A 55 0.69 -19.65 1.34
C PRO A 55 -0.60 -19.12 0.72
N ALA A 56 -0.52 -18.78 -0.56
CA ALA A 56 -1.70 -18.56 -1.36
C ALA A 56 -2.58 -19.82 -1.39
N ASP A 57 -3.86 -19.66 -1.65
CA ASP A 57 -4.73 -20.79 -1.93
C ASP A 57 -4.29 -21.50 -3.23
N ARG A 58 -4.67 -22.77 -3.36
CA ARG A 58 -4.29 -23.60 -4.52
C ARG A 58 -4.92 -23.13 -5.84
N GLY A 59 -5.98 -22.32 -5.78
CA GLY A 59 -6.67 -21.76 -6.94
C GLY A 59 -5.99 -20.52 -7.50
N LEU A 60 -5.26 -19.76 -6.68
CA LEU A 60 -4.67 -18.48 -7.05
C LEU A 60 -3.83 -18.55 -8.33
N LEU A 61 -3.01 -19.61 -8.51
CA LEU A 61 -2.21 -19.75 -9.73
C LEU A 61 -3.06 -19.83 -11.00
N ARG A 62 -4.25 -20.45 -10.91
CA ARG A 62 -5.19 -20.55 -12.03
C ARG A 62 -5.85 -19.20 -12.31
N GLU A 63 -6.22 -18.48 -11.26
CA GLU A 63 -6.81 -17.14 -11.37
C GLU A 63 -5.82 -16.14 -11.95
N VAL A 64 -4.57 -16.12 -11.46
CA VAL A 64 -3.49 -15.29 -12.00
C VAL A 64 -3.25 -15.61 -13.47
N ARG A 65 -3.20 -16.89 -13.84
CA ARG A 65 -3.03 -17.30 -15.24
C ARG A 65 -4.19 -16.83 -16.12
N SER A 66 -5.43 -16.85 -15.62
CA SER A 66 -6.59 -16.35 -16.34
C SER A 66 -6.56 -14.83 -16.54
N LEU A 67 -6.03 -14.08 -15.57
CA LEU A 67 -5.91 -12.62 -15.64
C LEU A 67 -4.75 -12.16 -16.53
N LEU A 68 -3.67 -12.94 -16.60
CA LEU A 68 -2.49 -12.64 -17.41
C LEU A 68 -2.63 -13.07 -18.88
N SER A 69 -3.74 -13.70 -19.26
CA SER A 69 -4.03 -14.06 -20.66
C SER A 69 -4.09 -12.85 -21.61
N ASP A 70 -4.29 -11.64 -21.06
CA ASP A 70 -4.33 -10.36 -21.81
C ASP A 70 -3.08 -9.49 -21.61
N THR A 71 -2.02 -9.98 -20.94
CA THR A 71 -0.80 -9.19 -20.70
C THR A 71 0.34 -9.57 -21.64
N THR A 72 0.56 -8.69 -22.63
CA THR A 72 1.83 -8.33 -23.29
C THR A 72 2.90 -9.42 -23.38
N ASP A 73 2.61 -10.50 -24.10
CA ASP A 73 3.65 -11.36 -24.70
C ASP A 73 3.90 -10.98 -26.19
N ASP A 74 3.35 -9.84 -26.63
CA ASP A 74 3.45 -9.28 -27.99
C ASP A 74 4.39 -8.05 -28.08
N LEU A 75 5.53 -8.04 -27.38
CA LEU A 75 6.56 -6.99 -27.59
C LEU A 75 7.94 -7.56 -27.89
#